data_AF-A0A256IPQ1-F1
#
_entry.id   AF-A0A256IPQ1-F1
#
_cell.length_a   1.000
_cell.length_b   1.000
_cell.length_c   1.000
_cell.angle_alpha   90.00
_cell.angle_beta   90.00
_cell.angle_gamma   90.00
#
_symmetry.space_group_name_H-M   'P 1'
#
loop_
_entity.id
_entity.type
_entity.pdbx_description
1 polymer ?
#
loop_
_entity_poly.entity_id
_entity_poly.type
_entity_poly.pdbx_seq_one_letter_code
_entity_poly.pdbx_strand_id
1 'polypeptide(L)' 'MSVYHNDWRDKPAGYYADPEVKAQHDRRVRDERKFSRLVEIELGKMGYERDEIPTREDCVRAEEIARQKF' A
#
# COMPACT_ATOMS: atom_id res chain seq x y z
N MET A 1 7.94 -2.08 13.03
CA MET A 1 8.39 -1.02 12.10
C MET A 1 8.00 -1.43 10.70
N SER A 2 7.16 -0.64 10.03
CA SER A 2 6.62 -0.93 8.70
C SER A 2 7.74 -0.88 7.65
N VAL A 3 7.91 -1.94 6.87
CA VAL A 3 8.93 -2.08 5.81
C VAL A 3 8.76 -1.01 4.71
N TYR A 4 7.59 -0.38 4.63
CA TYR A 4 7.20 0.59 3.60
C TYR A 4 7.76 2.02 3.80
N HIS A 5 8.56 2.27 4.84
CA HIS A 5 9.13 3.59 5.11
C HIS A 5 10.48 3.86 4.42
N ASN A 6 11.15 2.84 3.88
CA ASN A 6 12.50 2.97 3.35
C ASN A 6 12.57 3.42 1.87
N ASP A 7 11.49 3.28 1.09
CA ASP A 7 11.52 3.57 -0.36
C ASP A 7 11.68 5.06 -0.72
N TRP A 8 11.50 5.96 0.24
CA TRP A 8 11.60 7.41 0.03
C TRP A 8 13.01 7.97 0.20
N ARG A 9 13.90 7.27 0.92
CA ARG A 9 15.25 7.79 1.25
C ARG A 9 16.36 7.31 0.31
N ASP A 10 16.14 6.24 -0.47
CA ASP A 10 17.16 5.65 -1.35
C ASP A 10 17.05 6.06 -2.83
N LYS A 11 16.54 7.27 -3.12
CA LYS A 11 16.50 7.77 -4.51
C LYS A 11 17.62 8.79 -4.75
N PRO A 12 18.51 8.56 -5.74
CA PRO A 12 19.58 9.50 -6.06
C PRO A 12 18.99 10.87 -6.43
N ALA A 13 19.70 11.95 -6.11
CA ALA A 13 19.23 13.33 -6.20
C ALA A 13 18.75 13.80 -7.60
N GLY A 14 18.92 12.98 -8.65
CA GLY A 14 18.42 13.21 -10.01
C GLY A 14 17.20 12.37 -10.42
N TYR A 15 16.70 11.47 -9.58
CA TYR A 15 15.62 10.52 -9.94
C TYR A 15 14.27 11.21 -10.28
N TYR A 16 14.06 12.44 -9.79
CA TYR A 16 12.89 13.25 -10.09
C TYR A 16 13.11 14.29 -11.19
N ALA A 17 14.26 14.28 -11.88
CA ALA A 17 14.56 15.21 -12.97
C ALA A 17 13.84 14.85 -14.28
N ASP A 18 13.50 13.56 -14.47
CA ASP A 18 12.72 13.07 -15.60
C ASP A 18 11.21 13.09 -15.26
N PRO A 19 10.39 13.89 -15.99
CA PRO A 19 8.94 13.97 -15.76
C PRO A 19 8.22 12.62 -15.90
N GLU A 20 8.70 11.73 -16.78
CA GLU A 20 8.07 10.44 -17.02
C GLU A 20 8.31 9.48 -15.85
N VAL A 21 9.54 9.43 -15.35
CA VAL A 21 9.91 8.63 -14.18
C VAL A 21 9.15 9.10 -12.94
N LYS A 22 9.00 10.42 -12.77
CA LYS A 22 8.19 11.00 -11.68
C LYS A 22 6.71 10.64 -11.83
N ALA A 23 6.15 10.73 -13.03
CA ALA A 23 4.74 10.39 -13.27
C ALA A 23 4.45 8.90 -13.00
N GLN A 24 5.34 8.00 -13.42
CA GLN A 24 5.25 6.57 -13.13
C GLN A 24 5.33 6.28 -11.63
N HIS A 25 6.24 6.96 -10.93
CA HIS A 25 6.34 6.87 -9.47
C HIS A 25 5.06 7.35 -8.77
N ASP A 26 4.57 8.52 -9.12
CA ASP A 26 3.37 9.10 -8.52
C ASP A 26 2.14 8.22 -8.77
N ARG A 27 2.06 7.60 -9.95
CA ARG A 27 1.05 6.58 -10.26
C ARG A 27 1.18 5.37 -9.33
N ARG A 28 2.39 4.82 -9.19
CA ARG A 28 2.66 3.67 -8.29
C ARG A 28 2.24 3.99 -6.85
N VAL A 29 2.63 5.15 -6.33
CA VAL A 29 2.26 5.59 -4.97
C VAL A 29 0.75 5.76 -4.81
N ARG A 30 0.06 6.30 -5.82
CA ARG A 30 -1.41 6.42 -5.79
C ARG A 30 -2.07 5.05 -5.78
N ASP A 31 -1.58 4.12 -6.59
CA ASP A 31 -2.11 2.77 -6.70
C ASP A 31 -1.86 1.98 -5.40
N GLU A 32 -0.68 2.11 -4.79
CA GLU A 32 -0.38 1.56 -3.46
C GLU A 32 -1.32 2.11 -2.37
N ARG A 33 -1.56 3.42 -2.35
CA ARG A 33 -2.49 4.04 -1.38
C ARG A 33 -3.93 3.54 -1.57
N LYS A 34 -4.38 3.39 -2.81
CA LYS A 34 -5.70 2.84 -3.11
C LYS A 34 -5.79 1.38 -2.67
N PHE A 35 -4.77 0.58 -2.98
CA PHE A 35 -4.70 -0.82 -2.60
C PHE A 35 -4.73 -0.99 -1.08
N SER A 36 -3.90 -0.24 -0.33
CA SER A 36 -3.93 -0.25 1.15
C SER A 36 -5.31 0.06 1.71
N ARG A 37 -6.02 1.02 1.11
CA ARG A 37 -7.38 1.37 1.53
C ARG A 37 -8.38 0.25 1.25
N LEU A 38 -8.21 -0.51 0.16
CA LEU A 38 -9.03 -1.70 -0.09
C LEU A 38 -8.76 -2.78 0.95
N VAL A 39 -7.51 -3.03 1.30
CA VAL A 39 -7.15 -3.99 2.36
C VAL A 39 -7.79 -3.61 3.69
N GLU A 40 -7.72 -2.33 4.10
CA GLU A 40 -8.38 -1.83 5.31
C GLU A 40 -9.91 -2.04 5.28
N ILE A 41 -10.55 -1.83 4.13
CA ILE A 41 -11.99 -2.07 3.97
C ILE A 41 -12.33 -3.56 4.11
N GLU A 42 -11.52 -4.45 3.53
CA GLU A 42 -11.74 -5.89 3.64
C GLU A 42 -11.49 -6.39 5.07
N LEU A 43 -10.48 -5.87 5.76
CA LEU A 43 -10.26 -6.13 7.19
C LEU A 43 -11.47 -5.68 8.03
N GLY A 44 -12.01 -4.49 7.76
CA GLY A 44 -13.23 -4.02 8.42
C GLY A 44 -14.44 -4.94 8.20
N LYS A 45 -14.57 -5.54 7.01
CA LYS A 45 -15.63 -6.54 6.73
C LYS A 45 -15.40 -7.87 7.44
N MET A 46 -14.16 -8.21 7.76
CA MET A 46 -13.81 -9.38 8.57
C MET A 46 -14.09 -9.17 10.06
N GLY A 47 -14.55 -7.98 10.46
CA GLY A 47 -14.91 -7.65 11.83
C GLY A 47 -13.85 -6.87 12.59
N TYR A 48 -12.73 -6.52 11.95
CA TYR A 48 -11.68 -5.75 12.59
C TYR A 48 -12.07 -4.28 12.73
N GLU A 49 -12.10 -3.80 13.97
CA GLU A 49 -12.19 -2.37 14.24
C GLU A 49 -10.85 -1.68 14.01
N ARG A 50 -10.87 -0.34 13.86
CA ARG A 50 -9.66 0.45 13.57
C ARG A 50 -8.55 0.33 14.63
N ASP A 51 -8.93 0.00 15.86
CA ASP A 51 -8.00 -0.11 16.99
C ASP A 51 -7.56 -1.56 17.26
N GLU A 52 -8.10 -2.53 16.52
CA GLU A 52 -7.72 -3.94 16.64
C GLU A 52 -6.52 -4.25 15.75
N ILE A 53 -5.63 -5.12 16.25
CA ILE A 53 -4.46 -5.58 15.51
C ILE A 53 -4.83 -6.90 14.83
N PRO A 54 -5.07 -6.92 13.49
CA PRO A 54 -5.37 -8.15 12.77
C PRO A 54 -4.21 -9.13 12.80
N THR A 55 -4.56 -10.42 12.75
CA THR A 55 -3.56 -11.48 12.65
C THR A 55 -2.87 -11.44 11.28
N ARG A 56 -1.66 -12.00 11.20
CA ARG A 56 -0.91 -12.07 9.93
C ARG A 56 -1.69 -12.79 8.84
N GLU A 57 -2.42 -13.85 9.18
CA GLU A 57 -3.19 -14.64 8.21
C GLU A 57 -4.37 -13.85 7.65
N ASP A 58 -5.04 -13.04 8.50
CA ASP A 58 -6.15 -12.20 8.05
C ASP A 58 -5.67 -11.04 7.18
N CYS A 59 -4.50 -10.46 7.48
CA CYS A 59 -3.86 -9.50 6.58
C CYS A 59 -3.59 -10.10 5.21
N VAL A 60 -3.04 -11.33 5.15
CA VAL A 60 -2.78 -12.02 3.88
C VAL A 60 -4.08 -12.29 3.12
N ARG A 61 -5.12 -12.77 3.81
CA ARG A 61 -6.44 -13.02 3.20
C ARG A 61 -7.08 -11.74 2.68
N ALA A 62 -7.02 -10.66 3.45
CA ALA A 62 -7.55 -9.35 3.05
C ALA A 62 -6.77 -8.79 1.85
N GLU A 63 -5.45 -8.97 1.80
CA GLU A 63 -4.61 -8.63 0.64
C GLU A 63 -4.99 -9.44 -0.61
N GLU A 64 -5.22 -10.74 -0.49
CA GLU A 64 -5.64 -11.59 -1.61
C GLU A 64 -6.99 -11.14 -2.18
N ILE A 65 -7.96 -10.86 -1.31
CA ILE A 65 -9.28 -10.35 -1.72
C ILE A 65 -9.16 -8.96 -2.35
N ALA A 66 -8.35 -8.07 -1.78
CA ALA A 66 -8.11 -6.75 -2.34
C ALA A 66 -7.43 -6.83 -3.72
N ARG A 67 -6.49 -7.76 -3.92
CA ARG A 67 -5.81 -7.98 -5.22
C ARG A 67 -6.76 -8.46 -6.30
N GLN A 68 -7.77 -9.25 -5.95
CA GLN A 68 -8.79 -9.67 -6.92
C GLN A 68 -9.71 -8.52 -7.37
N LYS A 69 -9.82 -7.45 -6.57
CA LYS A 69 -10.72 -6.31 -6.81
C LYS A 69 -10.01 -5.11 -7.45
N PHE A 70 -8.70 -5.03 -7.31
CA PHE A 70 -7.86 -3.92 -7.79
C PHE A 70 -7.47 -4.10 -9.26
#